data_AF-A0A803THG4-F1
#
_entry.id   AF-A0A803THG4-F1
#
_cell.length_a   1.000
_cell.length_b   1.000
_cell.length_c   1.000
_cell.angle_alpha   90.00
_cell.angle_beta   90.00
_cell.angle_gamma   90.00
#
_symmetry.space_group_name_H-M   'P 1'
#
loop_
_entity.id
_entity.type
_entity.pdbx_description
1 polymer ?
#
loop_
_entity_poly.entity_id
_entity_poly.type
_entity_poly.pdbx_seq_one_letter_code
_entity_poly.pdbx_strand_id
1 'polypeptide(L)'
;MPANMENTRLAIRLEKSIYILITKKGNAKECSNFRTVALISHASKVMLKILQGRLQQYMEQELPDVQAGFRKGRGTRDQIANIRWIMEEAREFQKNIYFCFIDYSKAFDCVDHNKLWHVLGGMGIPSHLVCLLRNLYKDQVATVRTDHRTTDWFQIGKGVRQGCILSPSLFNLYAEQIMRHAGLEKSKAGVKIAGRNINNLRYADDTTLMAESEEELRSLITKVKKESAKAGLQLNVKKTKIMATTPIDNWQIEGENVEAVTDFIFLGQP
;
A
#
# COMPACT_ATOMS: atom_id res chain seq x y z
N MET A 1 -9.75 -14.24 -37.66
CA MET A 1 -9.55 -12.79 -37.81
C MET A 1 -9.45 -12.17 -36.42
N PRO A 2 -8.30 -11.62 -35.98
CA PRO A 2 -8.25 -10.96 -34.69
C PRO A 2 -8.82 -9.55 -34.85
N ALA A 3 -9.82 -9.22 -34.03
CA ALA A 3 -10.35 -7.86 -33.95
C ALA A 3 -9.27 -6.92 -33.42
N ASN A 4 -8.97 -5.88 -34.19
CA ASN A 4 -8.03 -4.81 -33.85
C ASN A 4 -8.51 -4.08 -32.59
N MET A 5 -7.93 -4.43 -31.44
CA MET A 5 -8.29 -3.88 -30.13
C MET A 5 -7.58 -2.55 -29.80
N GLU A 6 -6.90 -1.93 -30.77
CA GLU A 6 -6.07 -0.74 -30.55
C GLU A 6 -6.82 0.59 -30.59
N ASN A 7 -8.12 0.64 -30.90
CA ASN A 7 -8.79 1.93 -31.15
C ASN A 7 -10.19 2.09 -30.55
N THR A 8 -10.45 1.50 -29.40
CA THR A 8 -11.64 1.87 -28.61
C THR A 8 -11.30 3.13 -27.81
N ARG A 9 -11.51 4.32 -28.39
CA ARG A 9 -11.59 5.57 -27.60
C ARG A 9 -12.65 5.36 -26.53
N LEU A 10 -12.21 5.15 -25.28
CA LEU A 10 -13.11 5.18 -24.14
C LEU A 10 -13.79 6.55 -24.12
N ALA A 11 -15.08 6.59 -23.80
CA ALA A 11 -15.84 7.83 -23.83
C ALA A 11 -15.11 8.93 -23.05
N ILE A 12 -14.98 10.13 -23.63
CA ILE A 12 -14.24 11.34 -23.19
C ILE A 12 -14.45 11.72 -21.69
N ARG A 13 -15.44 11.14 -21.01
CA ARG A 13 -15.75 11.36 -19.60
C ARG A 13 -15.09 10.38 -18.62
N LEU A 14 -14.53 9.25 -19.07
CA LEU A 14 -13.98 8.23 -18.17
C LEU A 14 -12.58 8.57 -17.65
N GLU A 15 -11.87 9.43 -18.36
CA GLU A 15 -10.47 9.81 -18.13
C GLU A 15 -10.33 11.03 -17.19
N LYS A 16 -11.42 11.77 -16.98
CA LYS A 16 -11.43 13.00 -16.18
C LYS A 16 -11.71 12.73 -14.70
N SER A 17 -10.93 13.38 -13.84
CA SER A 17 -11.14 13.34 -12.38
C SER A 17 -11.17 14.76 -11.79
N ILE A 18 -11.99 14.97 -10.76
CA ILE A 18 -11.96 16.21 -9.99
C ILE A 18 -11.47 15.89 -8.59
N TYR A 19 -10.34 16.47 -8.20
CA TYR A 19 -9.74 16.26 -6.90
C TYR A 19 -10.30 17.27 -5.92
N ILE A 20 -10.90 16.76 -4.84
CA ILE A 20 -11.29 17.57 -3.68
C ILE A 20 -10.25 17.40 -2.58
N LEU A 21 -10.07 18.44 -1.77
CA LEU A 21 -9.12 18.45 -0.67
C LEU A 21 -9.83 18.17 0.65
N ILE A 22 -9.33 17.19 1.41
CA ILE A 22 -9.79 16.88 2.75
C ILE A 22 -8.65 17.16 3.72
N THR A 23 -8.91 17.88 4.81
CA THR A 23 -7.89 18.16 5.83
C THR A 23 -7.56 16.88 6.61
N LYS A 24 -6.28 16.56 6.77
CA LYS A 24 -5.83 15.39 7.56
C LYS A 24 -6.01 15.61 9.06
N LYS A 25 -5.78 16.84 9.53
CA LYS A 25 -5.91 17.30 10.91
C LYS A 25 -6.20 18.81 10.89
N GLY A 26 -7.14 19.27 11.71
CA GLY A 26 -7.40 20.69 12.08
C GLY A 26 -7.07 21.78 11.05
N ASN A 27 -6.59 22.93 11.52
CA ASN A 27 -6.19 24.09 10.70
C ASN A 27 -5.02 23.75 9.75
N ALA A 28 -5.35 23.21 8.58
CA ALA A 28 -4.38 22.87 7.54
C ALA A 28 -3.87 24.13 6.83
N LYS A 29 -2.56 24.38 6.93
CA LYS A 29 -1.89 25.52 6.28
C LYS A 29 -0.99 25.11 5.11
N GLU A 30 -0.44 23.90 5.13
CA GLU A 30 0.41 23.39 4.04
C GLU A 30 -0.31 22.37 3.17
N CYS A 31 0.11 22.26 1.90
CA CYS A 31 -0.40 21.25 0.97
C CYS A 31 -0.26 19.81 1.50
N SER A 32 0.78 19.55 2.29
CA SER A 32 1.08 18.24 2.90
C SER A 32 -0.01 17.80 3.89
N ASN A 33 -0.74 18.76 4.50
CA ASN A 33 -1.83 18.54 5.44
C ASN A 33 -3.16 18.15 4.75
N PHE A 34 -3.24 18.23 3.42
CA PHE A 34 -4.42 17.82 2.68
C PHE A 34 -4.26 16.39 2.13
N ARG A 35 -5.38 15.68 2.07
CA ARG A 35 -5.56 14.43 1.35
C ARG A 35 -6.46 14.71 0.16
N THR A 36 -6.03 14.32 -1.03
CA THR A 36 -6.81 14.46 -2.26
C THR A 36 -7.75 13.28 -2.41
N VAL A 37 -9.02 13.53 -2.75
CA VAL A 37 -9.96 12.47 -3.13
C VAL A 37 -10.41 12.70 -4.56
N ALA A 38 -10.28 11.66 -5.38
CA ALA A 38 -10.62 11.68 -6.78
C ALA A 38 -12.11 11.42 -7.00
N LEU A 39 -12.84 12.45 -7.41
CA LEU A 39 -14.20 12.33 -7.90
C LEU A 39 -14.18 11.99 -9.38
N ILE A 40 -14.65 10.79 -9.70
CA ILE A 40 -14.81 10.28 -11.07
C ILE A 40 -16.29 10.17 -11.43
N SER A 41 -16.58 10.12 -12.72
CA SER A 41 -17.95 9.99 -13.23
C SER A 41 -18.65 8.73 -12.70
N HIS A 42 -19.98 8.76 -12.60
CA HIS A 42 -20.78 7.58 -12.22
C HIS A 42 -20.54 6.39 -13.16
N ALA A 43 -20.44 6.65 -14.47
CA ALA A 43 -20.10 5.63 -15.46
C ALA A 43 -18.74 4.97 -15.17
N SER A 44 -17.72 5.76 -14.82
CA SER A 44 -16.41 5.24 -14.41
C SER A 44 -16.53 4.36 -13.17
N LYS A 45 -17.31 4.77 -12.16
CA LYS A 45 -17.51 3.97 -10.93
C LYS A 45 -18.14 2.60 -11.24
N VAL A 46 -19.17 2.56 -12.08
CA VAL A 46 -19.83 1.31 -12.50
C VAL A 46 -18.85 0.41 -13.25
N MET A 47 -18.12 0.96 -14.22
CA MET A 47 -17.13 0.20 -14.98
C MET A 47 -16.02 -0.37 -14.08
N LEU A 48 -15.50 0.44 -13.16
CA LEU A 48 -14.47 0.00 -12.22
C LEU A 48 -14.99 -1.02 -11.21
N LYS A 49 -16.27 -0.97 -10.84
CA LYS A 49 -16.91 -2.01 -10.01
C LYS A 49 -16.98 -3.35 -10.73
N ILE A 50 -17.34 -3.35 -12.01
CA ILE A 50 -17.35 -4.56 -12.85
C ILE A 50 -15.93 -5.13 -12.96
N LEU A 51 -14.94 -4.28 -13.22
CA LEU A 51 -13.53 -4.70 -13.29
C LEU A 51 -13.04 -5.26 -11.96
N GLN A 52 -13.39 -4.63 -10.84
CA GLN A 52 -13.07 -5.15 -9.51
C GLN A 52 -13.61 -6.56 -9.30
N GLY A 53 -14.87 -6.83 -9.70
CA GLY A 53 -15.45 -8.17 -9.62
C GLY A 53 -14.67 -9.20 -10.45
N ARG A 54 -14.23 -8.82 -11.66
CA ARG A 54 -13.41 -9.71 -12.53
C ARG A 54 -12.01 -9.96 -11.99
N LEU A 55 -11.44 -8.98 -11.28
CA LEU A 55 -10.10 -9.08 -10.69
C LEU A 55 -10.09 -9.80 -9.34
N GLN A 56 -11.27 -9.98 -8.71
CA GLN A 56 -11.36 -10.50 -7.36
C GLN A 56 -10.73 -11.88 -7.19
N GLN A 57 -10.94 -12.81 -8.13
CA GLN A 57 -10.32 -14.14 -8.07
C GLN A 57 -8.79 -14.07 -8.05
N TYR A 58 -8.20 -13.18 -8.86
CA TYR A 58 -6.75 -12.99 -8.91
C TYR A 58 -6.24 -12.34 -7.63
N MET A 59 -7.00 -11.40 -7.06
CA MET A 59 -6.65 -10.81 -5.77
C MET A 59 -6.63 -11.86 -4.65
N GLU A 60 -7.62 -12.74 -4.58
CA GLU A 60 -7.66 -13.77 -3.54
C GLU A 60 -6.57 -14.84 -3.74
N GLN A 61 -6.20 -15.13 -4.99
CA GLN A 61 -5.09 -16.02 -5.31
C GLN A 61 -3.73 -15.41 -4.96
N GLU A 62 -3.51 -14.14 -5.31
CA GLU A 62 -2.18 -13.53 -5.26
C GLU A 62 -1.87 -12.84 -3.92
N LEU A 63 -2.89 -12.41 -3.17
CA LEU A 63 -2.68 -11.71 -1.90
C LEU A 63 -2.58 -12.69 -0.72
N PRO A 64 -1.43 -12.74 -0.02
CA PRO A 64 -1.23 -13.64 1.11
C PRO A 64 -2.02 -13.17 2.34
N ASP A 65 -2.15 -14.07 3.32
CA ASP A 65 -3.02 -13.83 4.47
C ASP A 65 -2.64 -12.64 5.33
N VAL A 66 -1.34 -12.34 5.36
CA VAL A 66 -0.76 -11.22 6.11
C VAL A 66 -1.22 -9.84 5.60
N GLN A 67 -1.72 -9.74 4.37
CA GLN A 67 -2.36 -8.52 3.85
C GLN A 67 -3.88 -8.60 4.09
N ALA A 68 -4.38 -7.80 5.03
CA ALA A 68 -5.81 -7.73 5.36
C ALA A 68 -6.54 -6.53 4.73
N GLY A 69 -5.81 -5.48 4.33
CA GLY A 69 -6.42 -4.25 3.86
C GLY A 69 -7.26 -4.46 2.60
N PHE A 70 -8.48 -3.92 2.58
CA PHE A 70 -9.39 -3.98 1.43
C PHE A 70 -9.72 -5.41 0.94
N ARG A 71 -9.70 -6.40 1.83
CA ARG A 71 -10.11 -7.78 1.54
C ARG A 71 -11.41 -8.15 2.22
N LYS A 72 -12.19 -9.02 1.58
CA LYS A 72 -13.47 -9.46 2.13
C LYS A 72 -13.21 -10.35 3.35
N GLY A 73 -13.94 -10.10 4.44
CA GLY A 73 -13.86 -10.90 5.66
C GLY A 73 -12.58 -10.68 6.48
N ARG A 74 -11.81 -9.62 6.19
CA ARG A 74 -10.63 -9.23 6.96
C ARG A 74 -10.75 -7.76 7.36
N GLY A 75 -10.51 -7.47 8.63
CA GLY A 75 -10.64 -6.13 9.19
C GLY A 75 -9.42 -5.72 10.02
N THR A 76 -9.45 -4.48 10.50
CA THR A 76 -8.42 -3.94 11.39
C THR A 76 -8.34 -4.75 12.69
N ARG A 77 -9.49 -5.21 13.21
CA ARG A 77 -9.59 -6.03 14.43
C ARG A 77 -8.78 -7.31 14.34
N ASP A 78 -8.75 -7.97 13.18
CA ASP A 78 -8.00 -9.20 12.98
C ASP A 78 -6.49 -8.94 13.08
N GLN A 79 -6.01 -7.85 12.46
CA GLN A 79 -4.59 -7.48 12.52
C GLN A 79 -4.16 -7.00 13.91
N ILE A 80 -5.03 -6.26 14.60
CA ILE A 80 -4.79 -5.86 15.99
C ILE A 80 -4.71 -7.10 16.90
N ALA A 81 -5.63 -8.06 16.74
CA ALA A 81 -5.59 -9.31 17.48
C ALA A 81 -4.30 -10.11 17.18
N ASN A 82 -3.89 -10.21 15.92
CA ASN A 82 -2.64 -10.87 15.53
C ASN A 82 -1.42 -10.27 16.23
N ILE A 83 -1.27 -8.93 16.22
CA ILE A 83 -0.14 -8.28 16.91
C ILE A 83 -0.19 -8.56 18.42
N ARG A 84 -1.36 -8.46 19.05
CA ARG A 84 -1.51 -8.72 20.50
C ARG A 84 -1.12 -10.15 20.85
N TRP A 85 -1.59 -11.14 20.10
CA TRP A 85 -1.20 -12.53 20.32
C TRP A 85 0.29 -12.76 20.11
N ILE A 86 0.90 -12.14 19.10
CA ILE A 86 2.35 -12.21 18.87
C ILE A 86 3.12 -11.67 20.09
N MET A 87 2.67 -10.54 20.66
CA MET A 87 3.28 -9.94 21.84
C MET A 87 3.06 -10.78 23.11
N GLU A 88 1.87 -11.35 23.28
CA GLU A 88 1.53 -12.23 24.42
C GLU A 88 2.38 -13.50 24.40
N GLU A 89 2.48 -14.17 23.26
CA GLU A 89 3.33 -15.35 23.06
C GLU A 89 4.80 -15.04 23.35
N ALA A 90 5.34 -13.94 22.81
CA ALA A 90 6.71 -13.57 23.12
C ALA A 90 6.94 -13.29 24.60
N ARG A 91 5.96 -12.68 25.29
CA ARG A 91 6.04 -12.47 26.72
C ARG A 91 6.05 -13.79 27.49
N GLU A 92 5.18 -14.73 27.11
CA GLU A 92 5.09 -16.06 27.73
C GLU A 92 6.40 -16.85 27.59
N PHE A 93 7.01 -16.81 26.40
CA PHE A 93 8.27 -17.50 26.11
C PHE A 93 9.52 -16.66 26.38
N GLN A 94 9.39 -15.48 26.99
CA GLN A 94 10.48 -14.54 27.27
C GLN A 94 11.36 -14.23 26.05
N LYS A 95 10.74 -14.12 24.88
CA LYS A 95 11.41 -13.76 23.63
C LYS A 95 11.41 -12.25 23.44
N ASN A 96 12.49 -11.75 22.87
CA ASN A 96 12.52 -10.38 22.38
C ASN A 96 11.80 -10.30 21.04
N ILE A 97 11.03 -9.22 20.83
CA ILE A 97 10.48 -8.88 19.52
C ILE A 97 10.77 -7.42 19.25
N TYR A 98 11.15 -7.16 17.99
CA TYR A 98 11.28 -5.84 17.42
C TYR A 98 10.23 -5.66 16.32
N PHE A 99 9.56 -4.52 16.32
CA PHE A 99 8.57 -4.10 15.34
C PHE A 99 9.07 -2.86 14.60
N CYS A 100 8.79 -2.80 13.29
CA CYS A 100 8.98 -1.60 12.47
C CYS A 100 7.67 -1.27 11.77
N PHE A 101 7.07 -0.15 12.15
CA PHE A 101 5.85 0.39 11.55
C PHE A 101 6.23 1.30 10.39
N ILE A 102 6.19 0.78 9.17
CA ILE A 102 6.56 1.49 7.94
C ILE A 102 5.42 2.42 7.51
N ASP A 103 5.78 3.68 7.24
CA ASP A 103 4.92 4.65 6.54
C ASP A 103 5.53 4.95 5.17
N TYR A 104 4.74 4.85 4.10
CA TYR A 104 5.16 5.23 2.75
C TYR A 104 4.80 6.69 2.44
N SER A 105 5.74 7.42 1.87
CA SER A 105 5.51 8.79 1.40
C SER A 105 4.55 8.80 0.20
N LYS A 106 3.29 9.16 0.45
CA LYS A 106 2.23 9.28 -0.57
C LYS A 106 2.08 8.01 -1.41
N ALA A 107 1.94 6.86 -0.75
CA ALA A 107 1.99 5.53 -1.37
C ALA A 107 1.11 5.42 -2.63
N PHE A 108 -0.16 5.82 -2.53
CA PHE A 108 -1.12 5.77 -3.63
C PHE A 108 -0.72 6.70 -4.79
N ASP A 109 -0.20 7.89 -4.51
CA ASP A 109 0.15 8.89 -5.52
C ASP A 109 1.49 8.57 -6.22
N CYS A 110 2.28 7.63 -5.67
CA CYS A 110 3.60 7.28 -6.17
C CYS A 110 3.63 6.00 -7.04
N VAL A 111 2.51 5.29 -7.19
CA VAL A 111 2.43 4.07 -8.03
C VAL A 111 2.78 4.39 -9.48
N ASP A 112 3.81 3.75 -10.01
CA ASP A 112 4.20 3.87 -11.42
C ASP A 112 3.26 3.02 -12.28
N HIS A 113 2.61 3.64 -13.27
CA HIS A 113 1.63 2.95 -14.12
C HIS A 113 2.27 1.85 -14.98
N ASN A 114 3.45 2.09 -15.55
CA ASN A 114 4.11 1.11 -16.41
C ASN A 114 4.49 -0.12 -15.59
N LYS A 115 5.07 0.09 -14.40
CA LYS A 115 5.37 -1.00 -13.47
C LYS A 115 4.11 -1.73 -13.03
N LEU A 116 3.03 -0.99 -12.74
CA LEU A 116 1.75 -1.59 -12.36
C LEU A 116 1.26 -2.56 -13.45
N TRP A 117 1.29 -2.18 -14.73
CA TRP A 117 0.87 -3.07 -15.81
C TRP A 117 1.74 -4.33 -15.91
N HIS A 118 3.05 -4.20 -15.70
CA HIS A 118 3.96 -5.34 -15.67
C HIS A 118 3.68 -6.26 -14.47
N VAL A 119 3.41 -5.70 -13.29
CA VAL A 119 3.02 -6.47 -12.10
C VAL A 119 1.74 -7.27 -12.38
N LEU A 120 0.70 -6.61 -12.88
CA LEU A 120 -0.58 -7.30 -13.16
C LEU A 120 -0.39 -8.43 -14.18
N GLY A 121 0.37 -8.20 -15.25
CA GLY A 121 0.68 -9.22 -16.24
C GLY A 121 1.51 -10.39 -15.67
N GLY A 122 2.51 -10.09 -14.84
CA GLY A 122 3.33 -11.10 -14.15
C GLY A 122 2.56 -11.94 -13.14
N MET A 123 1.47 -11.41 -12.58
CA MET A 123 0.54 -12.11 -11.70
C MET A 123 -0.54 -12.91 -12.45
N GLY A 124 -0.41 -13.07 -13.79
CA GLY A 124 -1.31 -13.89 -14.58
C GLY A 124 -2.68 -13.26 -14.86
N ILE A 125 -2.86 -11.96 -14.61
CA ILE A 125 -4.09 -11.26 -14.96
C ILE A 125 -4.22 -11.20 -16.50
N PRO A 126 -5.37 -11.60 -17.08
CA PRO A 126 -5.56 -11.65 -18.52
C PRO A 126 -5.22 -10.33 -19.21
N SER A 127 -4.49 -10.41 -20.32
CA SER A 127 -3.99 -9.26 -21.07
C SER A 127 -5.09 -8.27 -21.47
N HIS A 128 -6.29 -8.76 -21.81
CA HIS A 128 -7.43 -7.91 -22.15
C HIS A 128 -7.92 -7.06 -20.96
N LEU A 129 -7.86 -7.58 -19.72
CA LEU A 129 -8.20 -6.81 -18.51
C LEU A 129 -7.11 -5.78 -18.21
N VAL A 130 -5.83 -6.16 -18.33
CA VAL A 130 -4.71 -5.23 -18.16
C VAL A 130 -4.77 -4.11 -19.20
N CYS A 131 -5.11 -4.43 -20.45
CA CYS A 131 -5.30 -3.46 -21.53
C CYS A 131 -6.44 -2.48 -21.20
N LEU A 132 -7.58 -2.98 -20.71
CA LEU A 132 -8.69 -2.12 -20.31
C LEU A 132 -8.33 -1.17 -19.17
N LEU A 133 -7.59 -1.65 -18.16
CA LEU A 133 -7.07 -0.81 -17.07
C LEU A 133 -6.09 0.24 -17.59
N ARG A 134 -5.15 -0.18 -18.45
CA ARG A 134 -4.20 0.73 -19.09
C ARG A 134 -4.91 1.83 -19.86
N ASN A 135 -5.96 1.51 -20.62
CA ASN A 135 -6.74 2.50 -21.36
C ASN A 135 -7.51 3.46 -20.43
N LEU A 136 -7.98 2.98 -19.28
CA LEU A 136 -8.61 3.86 -18.27
C LEU A 136 -7.63 4.80 -17.58
N TYR A 137 -6.34 4.47 -17.59
CA TYR A 137 -5.24 5.25 -17.03
C TYR A 137 -4.47 6.09 -18.03
N LYS A 138 -4.57 5.74 -19.32
CA LYS A 138 -4.02 6.51 -20.42
C LYS A 138 -4.67 7.88 -20.48
N ASP A 139 -3.86 8.91 -20.69
CA ASP A 139 -4.28 10.30 -20.90
C ASP A 139 -5.25 10.85 -19.82
N GLN A 140 -5.16 10.30 -18.59
CA GLN A 140 -5.95 10.81 -17.47
C GLN A 140 -5.61 12.27 -17.21
N VAL A 141 -6.65 13.07 -17.05
CA VAL A 141 -6.52 14.47 -16.64
C VAL A 141 -7.30 14.69 -15.34
N ALA A 142 -6.75 15.54 -14.49
CA ALA A 142 -7.40 15.96 -13.26
C ALA A 142 -7.41 17.48 -13.13
N THR A 143 -8.31 17.98 -12.31
CA THR A 143 -8.30 19.35 -11.81
C THR A 143 -8.52 19.32 -10.30
N VAL A 144 -7.95 20.28 -9.57
CA VAL A 144 -8.17 20.43 -8.12
C VAL A 144 -9.25 21.47 -7.90
N ARG A 145 -10.29 21.07 -7.17
CA ARG A 145 -11.36 21.97 -6.71
C ARG A 145 -11.11 22.33 -5.24
N THR A 146 -10.96 23.63 -5.00
CA THR A 146 -10.96 24.22 -3.66
C THR A 146 -12.30 24.93 -3.41
N ASP A 147 -12.51 25.43 -2.20
CA ASP A 147 -13.74 26.15 -1.84
C ASP A 147 -13.94 27.45 -2.64
N HIS A 148 -12.87 27.98 -3.23
CA HIS A 148 -12.89 29.27 -3.92
C HIS A 148 -12.69 29.16 -5.43
N ARG A 149 -11.97 28.13 -5.92
CA ARG A 149 -11.62 27.99 -7.34
C ARG A 149 -11.41 26.55 -7.77
N THR A 150 -11.49 26.34 -9.07
CA THR A 150 -11.04 25.11 -9.73
C THR A 150 -9.79 25.43 -10.54
N THR A 151 -8.74 24.61 -10.42
CA THR A 151 -7.50 24.82 -11.19
C THR A 151 -7.69 24.44 -12.65
N ASP A 152 -6.71 24.79 -13.48
CA ASP A 152 -6.61 24.23 -14.82
C ASP A 152 -6.48 22.70 -14.76
N TRP A 153 -6.84 22.06 -15.88
CA TRP A 153 -6.65 20.63 -16.06
C TRP A 153 -5.16 20.31 -16.22
N PHE A 154 -4.70 19.27 -15.54
CA PHE A 154 -3.34 18.76 -15.66
C PHE A 154 -3.35 17.25 -15.87
N GLN A 155 -2.31 16.74 -16.53
CA GLN A 155 -2.18 15.31 -16.81
C GLN A 155 -1.70 14.54 -15.58
N ILE A 156 -2.27 13.35 -15.36
CA ILE A 156 -1.84 12.42 -14.31
C ILE A 156 -0.79 11.47 -14.88
N GLY A 157 0.46 11.60 -14.45
CA GLY A 157 1.56 10.74 -14.89
C GLY A 157 1.84 9.52 -13.98
N LYS A 158 1.34 9.52 -12.75
CA LYS A 158 1.52 8.43 -11.79
C LYS A 158 0.44 8.43 -10.71
N GLY A 159 0.39 7.32 -9.99
CA GLY A 159 -0.49 7.10 -8.85
C GLY A 159 -1.81 6.43 -9.20
N VAL A 160 -2.42 5.81 -8.20
CA VAL A 160 -3.79 5.31 -8.27
C VAL A 160 -4.73 6.29 -7.57
N ARG A 161 -5.93 6.46 -8.12
CA ARG A 161 -6.90 7.48 -7.68
C ARG A 161 -7.35 7.22 -6.24
N GLN A 162 -7.07 8.11 -5.29
CA GLN A 162 -7.62 7.98 -3.93
C GLN A 162 -9.15 8.14 -3.94
N GLY A 163 -9.88 7.25 -3.25
CA GLY A 163 -11.36 7.23 -3.27
C GLY A 163 -11.99 6.49 -4.46
N CYS A 164 -11.20 6.02 -5.42
CA CYS A 164 -11.66 5.11 -6.46
C CYS A 164 -11.75 3.68 -5.91
N ILE A 165 -12.82 2.98 -6.29
CA ILE A 165 -13.14 1.64 -5.77
C ILE A 165 -12.07 0.58 -6.09
N LEU A 166 -11.39 0.70 -7.22
CA LEU A 166 -10.42 -0.29 -7.69
C LEU A 166 -8.98 0.05 -7.27
N SER A 167 -8.69 1.31 -6.93
CA SER A 167 -7.34 1.76 -6.58
C SER A 167 -6.71 0.99 -5.42
N PRO A 168 -7.42 0.68 -4.32
CA PRO A 168 -6.83 -0.09 -3.23
C PRO A 168 -6.43 -1.50 -3.65
N SER A 169 -7.24 -2.16 -4.48
CA SER A 169 -6.94 -3.46 -5.05
C SER A 169 -5.66 -3.44 -5.89
N LEU A 170 -5.52 -2.43 -6.76
CA LEU A 170 -4.34 -2.26 -7.60
C LEU A 170 -3.09 -1.98 -6.75
N PHE A 171 -3.22 -1.15 -5.71
CA PHE A 171 -2.13 -0.87 -4.78
C PHE A 171 -1.70 -2.13 -4.02
N ASN A 172 -2.64 -2.94 -3.54
CA ASN A 172 -2.31 -4.19 -2.83
C ASN A 172 -1.51 -5.15 -3.71
N LEU A 173 -1.90 -5.35 -4.97
CA LEU A 173 -1.14 -6.18 -5.92
C LEU A 173 0.24 -5.59 -6.19
N TYR A 174 0.32 -4.28 -6.35
CA TYR A 174 1.59 -3.58 -6.52
C TYR A 174 2.54 -3.77 -5.33
N ALA A 175 2.03 -3.57 -4.11
CA ALA A 175 2.76 -3.75 -2.87
C ALA A 175 3.16 -5.21 -2.64
N GLU A 176 2.32 -6.15 -3.05
CA GLU A 176 2.62 -7.57 -2.95
C GLU A 176 3.84 -7.96 -3.79
N GLN A 177 3.99 -7.43 -5.00
CA GLN A 177 5.20 -7.68 -5.80
C GLN A 177 6.47 -7.24 -5.08
N ILE A 178 6.41 -6.09 -4.38
CA ILE A 178 7.54 -5.58 -3.60
C ILE A 178 7.91 -6.57 -2.49
N MET A 179 6.92 -7.09 -1.76
CA MET A 179 7.16 -8.04 -0.67
C MET A 179 7.73 -9.38 -1.18
N ARG A 180 7.24 -9.86 -2.33
CA ARG A 180 7.78 -11.06 -3.00
C ARG A 180 9.23 -10.88 -3.43
N HIS A 181 9.55 -9.75 -4.08
CA HIS A 181 10.93 -9.45 -4.48
C HIS A 181 11.85 -9.21 -3.28
N ALA A 182 11.33 -8.67 -2.17
CA ALA A 182 12.07 -8.55 -0.92
C ALA A 182 12.35 -9.92 -0.27
N GLY A 183 11.72 -10.99 -0.76
CA GLY A 183 11.95 -12.36 -0.31
C GLY A 183 11.42 -12.63 1.09
N LEU A 184 10.40 -11.89 1.53
CA LEU A 184 9.86 -12.01 2.89
C LEU A 184 9.35 -13.42 3.17
N GLU A 185 8.64 -14.05 2.23
CA GLU A 185 8.11 -15.41 2.39
C GLU A 185 9.20 -16.46 2.63
N LYS A 186 10.37 -16.31 1.98
CA LYS A 186 11.51 -17.24 2.08
C LYS A 186 12.48 -16.87 3.20
N SER A 187 12.23 -15.76 3.89
CA SER A 187 13.13 -15.26 4.92
C SER A 187 13.00 -16.12 6.18
N LYS A 188 14.15 -16.43 6.80
CA LYS A 188 14.18 -17.06 8.13
C LYS A 188 14.00 -16.04 9.26
N ALA A 189 14.24 -14.76 8.98
CA ALA A 189 14.00 -13.65 9.89
C ALA A 189 12.49 -13.44 10.08
N GLY A 190 12.09 -13.21 11.31
CA GLY A 190 10.69 -13.08 11.72
C GLY A 190 10.45 -13.57 13.14
N VAL A 191 9.18 -13.68 13.51
CA VAL A 191 8.72 -14.22 14.78
C VAL A 191 8.15 -15.61 14.55
N LYS A 192 8.68 -16.61 15.27
CA LYS A 192 8.28 -18.01 15.11
C LYS A 192 7.19 -18.37 16.12
N ILE A 193 5.98 -18.61 15.61
CA ILE A 193 4.80 -18.97 16.41
C ILE A 193 4.14 -20.20 15.79
N ALA A 194 3.89 -21.22 16.62
CA ALA A 194 3.19 -22.46 16.22
C ALA A 194 3.73 -23.07 14.91
N GLY A 195 5.05 -23.07 14.71
CA GLY A 195 5.72 -23.62 13.52
C GLY A 195 5.65 -22.73 12.27
N ARG A 196 5.07 -21.53 12.34
CA ARG A 196 5.05 -20.54 11.26
C ARG A 196 6.02 -19.39 11.56
N ASN A 197 6.62 -18.83 10.52
CA ASN A 197 7.44 -17.63 10.62
C ASN A 197 6.63 -16.42 10.15
N ILE A 198 6.38 -15.45 11.04
CA ILE A 198 5.62 -14.24 10.75
C ILE A 198 6.60 -13.07 10.80
N ASN A 199 6.81 -12.41 9.66
CA ASN A 199 7.74 -11.28 9.58
C ASN A 199 7.09 -9.98 9.11
N ASN A 200 5.82 -10.03 8.69
CA ASN A 200 5.07 -8.86 8.33
C ASN A 200 3.57 -9.04 8.57
N LEU A 201 2.91 -7.95 8.94
CA LEU A 201 1.46 -7.79 8.91
C LEU A 201 1.14 -6.48 8.17
N ARG A 202 0.12 -6.51 7.33
CA ARG A 202 -0.19 -5.41 6.41
C ARG A 202 -1.67 -5.09 6.41
N TYR A 203 -1.96 -3.79 6.38
CA TYR A 203 -3.28 -3.27 6.14
C TYR A 203 -3.19 -2.13 5.11
N ALA A 204 -3.36 -2.48 3.84
CA ALA A 204 -3.14 -1.57 2.73
C ALA A 204 -1.69 -1.06 2.67
N ASP A 205 -1.46 0.25 2.82
CA ASP A 205 -0.14 0.87 2.86
C ASP A 205 0.54 0.75 4.23
N ASP A 206 -0.22 0.59 5.31
CA ASP A 206 0.34 0.33 6.64
C ASP A 206 1.01 -1.06 6.65
N THR A 207 2.32 -1.08 6.84
CA THR A 207 3.13 -2.30 6.88
C THR A 207 3.90 -2.37 8.18
N THR A 208 3.67 -3.41 8.97
CA THR A 208 4.46 -3.71 10.16
C THR A 208 5.39 -4.87 9.84
N LEU A 209 6.70 -4.64 9.92
CA LEU A 209 7.70 -5.71 9.93
C LEU A 209 8.02 -6.11 11.36
N MET A 210 8.40 -7.37 11.56
CA MET A 210 8.77 -7.88 12.87
C MET A 210 9.84 -8.97 12.80
N ALA A 211 10.67 -9.06 13.83
CA ALA A 211 11.66 -10.11 14.00
C ALA A 211 12.04 -10.31 15.48
N GLU A 212 12.67 -11.46 15.80
CA GLU A 212 13.15 -11.78 17.14
C GLU A 212 14.50 -11.10 17.48
N SER A 213 15.23 -10.58 16.46
CA SER A 213 16.47 -9.83 16.64
C SER A 213 16.50 -8.51 15.87
N GLU A 214 17.30 -7.57 16.36
CA GLU A 214 17.53 -6.27 15.72
C GLU A 214 18.17 -6.45 14.32
N GLU A 215 19.17 -7.31 14.19
CA GLU A 215 19.86 -7.59 12.92
C GLU A 215 18.90 -8.16 11.87
N GLU A 216 18.02 -9.07 12.31
CA GLU A 216 16.98 -9.64 11.47
C GLU A 216 15.99 -8.58 11.00
N LEU A 217 15.49 -7.73 11.90
CA LEU A 217 14.58 -6.64 11.55
C LEU A 217 15.24 -5.65 10.58
N ARG A 218 16.49 -5.27 10.82
CA ARG A 218 17.28 -4.41 9.93
C ARG A 218 17.40 -5.02 8.54
N SER A 219 17.70 -6.32 8.45
CA SER A 219 17.76 -7.05 7.18
C SER A 219 16.44 -6.99 6.41
N LEU A 220 15.31 -7.19 7.10
CA LEU A 220 13.97 -7.11 6.49
C LEU A 220 13.68 -5.69 5.97
N ILE A 221 13.93 -4.66 6.80
CA ILE A 221 13.74 -3.26 6.42
C ILE A 221 14.58 -2.90 5.19
N THR A 222 15.87 -3.27 5.16
CA THR A 222 16.75 -2.96 4.03
C THR A 222 16.25 -3.61 2.73
N LYS A 223 15.82 -4.87 2.79
CA LYS A 223 15.26 -5.57 1.61
C LYS A 223 13.99 -4.87 1.12
N VAL A 224 13.04 -4.58 2.02
CA VAL A 224 11.78 -3.92 1.68
C VAL A 224 12.03 -2.51 1.14
N LYS A 225 12.90 -1.72 1.77
CA LYS A 225 13.27 -0.37 1.32
C LYS A 225 13.87 -0.39 -0.09
N LYS A 226 14.81 -1.31 -0.35
CA LYS A 226 15.46 -1.47 -1.66
C LYS A 226 14.47 -1.81 -2.75
N GLU A 227 13.61 -2.81 -2.54
CA GLU A 227 12.63 -3.21 -3.54
C GLU A 227 11.50 -2.18 -3.71
N SER A 228 11.13 -1.48 -2.63
CA SER A 228 10.19 -0.35 -2.69
C SER A 228 10.72 0.78 -3.56
N ALA A 229 11.99 1.17 -3.38
CA ALA A 229 12.63 2.22 -4.17
C ALA A 229 12.67 1.87 -5.66
N LYS A 230 12.97 0.60 -6.00
CA LYS A 230 12.88 0.10 -7.38
C LYS A 230 11.47 0.18 -7.93
N ALA A 231 10.45 -0.03 -7.10
CA ALA A 231 9.05 0.16 -7.45
C ALA A 231 8.58 1.63 -7.39
N GLY A 232 9.47 2.60 -7.10
CA GLY A 232 9.10 4.01 -7.02
C GLY A 232 8.35 4.42 -5.75
N LEU A 233 8.26 3.54 -4.75
CA LEU A 233 7.76 3.87 -3.42
C LEU A 233 8.93 4.21 -2.48
N GLN A 234 8.74 5.24 -1.67
CA GLN A 234 9.75 5.72 -0.73
C GLN A 234 9.20 5.65 0.70
N LEU A 235 10.01 5.10 1.60
CA LEU A 235 9.68 5.07 3.02
C LEU A 235 9.80 6.48 3.59
N ASN A 236 8.87 6.86 4.45
CA ASN A 236 8.94 8.07 5.24
C ASN A 236 9.64 7.74 6.57
N VAL A 237 10.96 7.91 6.61
CA VAL A 237 11.77 7.55 7.79
C VAL A 237 11.30 8.29 9.05
N LYS A 238 10.91 9.57 8.92
CA LYS A 238 10.42 10.38 10.05
C LYS A 238 9.12 9.87 10.66
N LYS A 239 8.26 9.27 9.84
CA LYS A 239 6.99 8.70 10.29
C LYS A 239 7.07 7.22 10.64
N THR A 240 8.08 6.54 10.11
CA THR A 240 8.37 5.16 10.48
C THR A 240 8.77 5.12 11.95
N LYS A 241 8.27 4.13 12.69
CA LYS A 241 8.56 3.95 14.13
C LYS A 241 9.10 2.57 14.38
N ILE A 242 10.01 2.46 15.35
CA ILE A 242 10.49 1.19 15.88
C ILE A 242 9.95 1.01 17.30
N MET A 243 9.55 -0.20 17.64
CA MET A 243 9.15 -0.59 19.00
C MET A 243 9.74 -1.95 19.31
N ALA A 244 10.13 -2.20 20.56
CA ALA A 244 10.60 -3.52 20.98
C ALA A 244 10.20 -3.81 22.41
N THR A 245 10.29 -5.08 22.78
CA THR A 245 10.08 -5.54 24.16
C THR A 245 11.25 -5.19 25.09
N THR A 246 12.41 -4.86 24.53
CA THR A 246 13.60 -4.40 25.25
C THR A 246 13.88 -2.93 24.92
N PRO A 247 14.61 -2.20 25.79
CA PRO A 247 15.09 -0.86 25.47
C PRO A 247 15.83 -0.83 24.13
N ILE A 248 15.56 0.20 23.32
CA ILE A 248 16.22 0.43 22.04
C ILE A 248 17.01 1.72 22.15
N ASP A 249 18.32 1.62 22.02
CA ASP A 249 19.19 2.79 21.92
C ASP A 249 19.48 3.11 20.46
N ASN A 250 19.16 4.33 20.05
CA ASN A 250 19.61 4.96 18.79
C ASN A 250 19.46 4.09 17.53
N TRP A 251 18.24 3.96 17.01
CA TRP A 251 17.98 3.24 15.76
C TRP A 251 18.16 4.10 14.51
N GLN A 252 18.83 3.56 13.49
CA GLN A 252 19.03 4.23 12.21
C GLN A 252 18.67 3.35 11.02
N ILE A 253 18.09 3.94 9.98
CA ILE A 253 17.95 3.32 8.66
C ILE A 253 18.78 4.13 7.67
N GLU A 254 19.90 3.57 7.19
CA GLU A 254 20.83 4.23 6.25
C GLU A 254 21.33 5.61 6.74
N GLY A 255 21.65 5.72 8.03
CA GLY A 255 22.15 6.96 8.64
C GLY A 255 21.08 7.98 9.04
N GLU A 256 19.81 7.73 8.70
CA GLU A 256 18.69 8.54 9.21
C GLU A 256 18.15 7.92 10.51
N ASN A 257 18.05 8.74 11.57
CA ASN A 257 17.48 8.32 12.84
C ASN A 257 15.99 7.99 12.69
N VAL A 258 15.59 6.83 13.22
CA VAL A 258 14.19 6.42 13.33
C VAL A 258 13.76 6.57 14.79
N GLU A 259 12.57 7.09 15.00
CA GLU A 259 12.04 7.23 16.35
C GLU A 259 11.69 5.86 16.93
N ALA A 260 12.34 5.52 18.06
CA ALA A 260 11.97 4.40 18.90
C ALA A 260 10.87 4.83 19.87
N VAL A 261 9.81 4.03 19.98
CA VAL A 261 8.63 4.33 20.82
C VAL A 261 8.32 3.16 21.74
N THR A 262 7.75 3.46 22.91
CA THR A 262 7.23 2.46 23.85
C THR A 262 5.79 2.05 23.52
N ASP A 263 5.05 2.96 22.88
CA ASP A 263 3.63 2.81 22.57
C ASP A 263 3.36 3.31 21.14
N PHE A 264 2.47 2.63 20.41
CA PHE A 264 2.15 2.97 19.03
C PHE A 264 0.66 2.75 18.74
N ILE A 265 -0.01 3.77 18.18
CA ILE A 265 -1.41 3.63 17.75
C ILE A 265 -1.47 2.81 16.45
N PHE A 266 -1.67 1.51 16.58
CA PHE A 266 -1.81 0.58 15.48
C PHE A 266 -3.28 0.49 15.01
N LEU A 267 -3.53 0.91 13.75
CA LEU A 267 -4.85 0.84 13.11
C LEU A 267 -5.99 1.48 13.95
N GLY A 268 -5.67 2.54 14.69
CA GLY A 268 -6.61 3.28 15.52
C GLY A 268 -6.82 2.70 16.92
N GLN A 269 -6.00 1.74 17.35
CA GLN A 269 -5.93 1.26 18.73
C GLN A 269 -4.53 1.51 19.30
N PRO A 270 -4.42 1.97 20.56
CA PRO A 270 -3.15 2.02 21.27
C PRO A 270 -2.63 0.61 21.58
#